data_AF-A0A2W4N8S2-F1
#
_entry.id   AF-A0A2W4N8S2-F1
#
_cell.length_a   1.000
_cell.length_b   1.000
_cell.length_c   1.000
_cell.angle_alpha   90.00
_cell.angle_beta   90.00
_cell.angle_gamma   90.00
#
_symmetry.space_group_name_H-M   'P 1'
#
loop_
_entity.id
_entity.type
_entity.pdbx_description
1 polymer ?
#
loop_
_entity_poly.entity_id
_entity_poly.type
_entity_poly.pdbx_seq_one_letter_code
_entity_poly.pdbx_strand_id
1 'polypeptide(L)'
;PTFIPDPDKQNYQQEMNSWIDQVRSQGAWATVLVHGFTGDGSAYKAFPLQVFVDHVNYAKSHGDVWIDSVINVGAYWLGQRAFSQAMVATEGDKKTWTWKLPNHFPPGKYLRVTVDGGTLEQDGLVIPWDPNGYYEIALDKGSVTLSP
;
A
#
# COMPACT_ATOMS: atom_id res chain seq x y z
N PRO A 1 4.44 -11.02 6.26
CA PRO A 1 5.37 -11.49 7.33
C PRO A 1 5.51 -10.42 8.42
N THR A 2 5.77 -10.82 9.67
CA THR A 2 6.02 -9.88 10.77
C THR A 2 7.48 -9.92 11.18
N PHE A 3 8.14 -8.77 11.24
CA PHE A 3 9.48 -8.63 11.82
C PHE A 3 9.38 -8.07 13.23
N ILE A 4 10.09 -8.72 14.15
CA ILE A 4 10.24 -8.28 15.53
C ILE A 4 11.74 -8.06 15.73
N PRO A 5 12.20 -6.80 15.87
CA PRO A 5 13.61 -6.54 16.13
C PRO A 5 14.04 -7.17 17.46
N ASP A 6 15.19 -7.85 17.43
CA ASP A 6 15.78 -8.47 18.63
C ASP A 6 16.85 -7.56 19.21
N PRO A 7 16.62 -6.90 20.36
CA PRO A 7 17.59 -6.00 20.96
C PRO A 7 18.83 -6.71 21.50
N ASP A 8 18.80 -8.04 21.63
CA ASP A 8 19.92 -8.84 22.12
C ASP A 8 20.99 -9.10 21.02
N LYS A 9 20.67 -8.79 19.76
CA LYS A 9 21.61 -8.93 18.64
C LYS A 9 22.42 -7.65 18.45
N GLN A 10 23.68 -7.79 18.02
CA GLN A 10 24.55 -6.63 17.76
C GLN A 10 24.38 -6.03 16.35
N ASN A 11 23.86 -6.79 15.38
CA ASN A 11 23.73 -6.40 13.97
C ASN A 11 22.28 -6.10 13.54
N TYR A 12 21.43 -5.70 14.48
CA TYR A 12 19.99 -5.53 14.31
C TYR A 12 19.59 -4.57 13.17
N GLN A 13 20.34 -3.48 12.94
CA GLN A 13 20.08 -2.58 11.81
C GLN A 13 20.27 -3.28 10.45
N GLN A 14 21.34 -4.06 10.31
CA GLN A 14 21.63 -4.82 9.09
C GLN A 14 20.56 -5.89 8.86
N GLU A 15 20.11 -6.56 9.92
CA GLU A 15 19.05 -7.57 9.83
C GLU A 15 17.72 -6.97 9.36
N MET A 16 17.33 -5.83 9.93
CA MET A 16 16.13 -5.11 9.51
C MET A 16 16.18 -4.69 8.04
N ASN A 17 17.33 -4.16 7.60
CA ASN A 17 17.52 -3.73 6.21
C ASN A 17 17.50 -4.92 5.24
N SER A 18 18.18 -6.02 5.59
CA SER A 18 18.16 -7.24 4.78
C SER A 18 16.75 -7.85 4.69
N TRP A 19 15.98 -7.76 5.76
CA TRP A 19 14.60 -8.21 5.79
C TRP A 19 13.70 -7.38 4.87
N ILE A 20 13.79 -6.04 4.90
CA ILE A 20 12.95 -5.22 4.01
C ILE A 20 13.34 -5.41 2.54
N ASP A 21 14.63 -5.62 2.24
CA ASP A 21 15.08 -6.00 0.89
C ASP A 21 14.42 -7.30 0.41
N GLN A 22 14.37 -8.31 1.29
CA GLN A 22 13.73 -9.58 0.98
C GLN A 22 12.22 -9.40 0.75
N VAL A 23 11.51 -8.72 1.65
CA VAL A 23 10.07 -8.46 1.53
C VAL A 23 9.75 -7.71 0.23
N ARG A 24 10.54 -6.69 -0.09
CA ARG A 24 10.39 -5.89 -1.30
C ARG A 24 10.62 -6.71 -2.56
N SER A 25 11.66 -7.56 -2.59
CA SER A 25 11.93 -8.46 -3.71
C SER A 25 10.80 -9.46 -3.99
N GLN A 26 9.98 -9.76 -2.98
CA GLN A 26 8.83 -10.65 -3.08
C GLN A 26 7.52 -9.91 -3.41
N GLY A 27 7.53 -8.57 -3.47
CA GLY A 27 6.31 -7.76 -3.61
C GLY A 27 5.30 -7.99 -2.48
N ALA A 28 5.77 -8.31 -1.27
CA ALA A 28 4.93 -8.76 -0.17
C ALA A 28 4.57 -7.63 0.82
N TRP A 29 3.39 -7.74 1.44
CA TRP A 29 3.06 -6.94 2.61
C TRP A 29 3.76 -7.45 3.86
N ALA A 30 4.22 -6.53 4.70
CA ALA A 30 4.85 -6.87 5.95
C ALA A 30 4.54 -5.88 7.07
N THR A 31 4.71 -6.33 8.30
CA THR A 31 4.52 -5.52 9.51
C THR A 31 5.75 -5.58 10.38
N VAL A 32 6.09 -4.47 11.03
CA VAL A 32 7.12 -4.43 12.08
C VAL A 32 6.43 -4.25 13.42
N LEU A 33 6.77 -5.09 14.39
CA LEU A 33 6.30 -4.97 15.77
C LEU A 33 7.47 -4.58 16.67
N VAL A 34 7.33 -3.43 17.33
CA VAL A 34 8.26 -2.95 18.36
C VAL A 34 7.49 -2.89 19.68
N HIS A 35 7.99 -3.58 20.70
CA HIS A 35 7.34 -3.64 22.03
C HIS A 35 7.48 -2.31 22.80
N GLY A 36 8.57 -1.59 22.57
CA GLY A 36 8.80 -0.25 23.05
C GLY A 36 10.23 0.19 22.75
N PHE A 37 10.51 1.47 22.95
CA PHE A 37 11.84 2.03 22.73
C PHE A 37 12.62 2.20 24.03
N THR A 38 13.95 2.12 23.96
CA THR A 38 14.82 2.42 25.09
C THR A 38 14.60 3.85 25.59
N GLY A 39 14.44 4.04 26.91
CA GLY A 39 14.25 5.37 27.51
C GLY A 39 13.79 5.31 28.96
N ASP A 40 12.55 4.87 29.19
CA ASP A 40 11.90 4.89 30.51
C ASP A 40 12.07 3.60 31.34
N GLY A 41 12.66 2.55 30.74
CA GLY A 41 12.93 1.27 31.39
C GLY A 41 11.72 0.34 31.59
N SER A 42 10.52 0.71 31.09
CA SER A 42 9.29 -0.06 31.27
C SER A 42 8.99 -1.04 30.12
N ALA A 43 9.61 -0.84 28.96
CA ALA A 43 9.36 -1.63 27.76
C ALA A 43 9.97 -3.04 27.82
N TYR A 44 9.18 -4.06 27.53
CA TYR A 44 9.67 -5.42 27.26
C TYR A 44 10.54 -5.41 26.00
N LYS A 45 11.76 -5.96 26.07
CA LYS A 45 12.71 -5.98 24.94
C LYS A 45 12.81 -4.60 24.24
N ALA A 46 13.09 -3.57 25.02
CA ALA A 46 13.21 -2.20 24.54
C ALA A 46 14.23 -2.10 23.39
N PHE A 47 13.85 -1.42 22.32
CA PHE A 47 14.66 -1.30 21.11
C PHE A 47 15.20 0.13 20.94
N PRO A 48 16.41 0.35 20.39
CA PRO A 48 16.92 1.70 20.16
C PRO A 48 16.07 2.47 19.14
N LEU A 49 15.48 3.61 19.56
CA LEU A 49 14.63 4.44 18.68
C LEU A 49 15.36 4.89 17.42
N GLN A 50 16.61 5.34 17.55
CA GLN A 50 17.36 5.87 16.42
C GLN A 50 17.55 4.82 15.33
N VAL A 51 17.77 3.55 15.69
CA VAL A 51 17.95 2.50 14.69
C VAL A 51 16.63 2.17 13.97
N PHE A 52 15.51 2.24 14.66
CA PHE A 52 14.21 2.13 14.00
C PHE A 52 13.99 3.29 13.01
N VAL A 53 14.34 4.52 13.40
CA VAL A 53 14.26 5.70 12.51
C VAL A 53 15.17 5.52 11.29
N ASP A 54 16.40 5.08 11.49
CA ASP A 54 17.35 4.85 10.39
C ASP A 54 16.86 3.76 9.44
N HIS A 55 16.27 2.69 9.96
CA HIS A 55 15.65 1.65 9.16
C HIS A 55 14.45 2.17 8.34
N VAL A 56 13.58 2.98 8.95
CA VAL A 56 12.45 3.61 8.23
C VAL A 56 12.96 4.51 7.10
N ASN A 57 14.01 5.29 7.33
CA ASN A 57 14.64 6.11 6.31
C ASN A 57 15.27 5.26 5.19
N TYR A 58 15.94 4.16 5.55
CA TYR A 58 16.46 3.19 4.59
C TYR A 58 15.35 2.61 3.71
N ALA A 59 14.26 2.12 4.30
CA ALA A 59 13.12 1.58 3.56
C ALA A 59 12.51 2.61 2.60
N LYS A 60 12.38 3.87 3.04
CA LYS A 60 11.90 4.97 2.19
C LYS A 60 12.83 5.29 1.02
N SER A 61 14.14 5.07 1.18
CA SER A 61 15.13 5.40 0.15
C SER A 61 14.99 4.56 -1.13
N HIS A 62 14.27 3.43 -1.08
CA HIS A 62 13.95 2.65 -2.27
C HIS A 62 12.93 3.34 -3.20
N GLY A 63 12.13 4.28 -2.69
CA GLY A 63 11.18 5.06 -3.49
C GLY A 63 9.89 4.33 -3.91
N ASP A 64 9.80 3.03 -3.68
CA ASP A 64 8.70 2.14 -4.07
C ASP A 64 7.98 1.48 -2.86
N VAL A 65 8.34 1.88 -1.64
CA VAL A 65 7.77 1.32 -0.40
C VAL A 65 6.73 2.27 0.20
N TRP A 66 5.50 1.77 0.40
CA TRP A 66 4.48 2.45 1.19
C TRP A 66 4.52 1.95 2.65
N ILE A 67 4.80 2.87 3.58
CA ILE A 67 4.81 2.62 5.03
C ILE A 67 3.61 3.32 5.66
N ASP A 68 2.81 2.59 6.43
CA ASP A 68 1.62 3.14 7.08
C ASP A 68 1.18 2.30 8.29
N SER A 69 0.13 2.77 8.96
CA SER A 69 -0.56 2.00 9.99
C SER A 69 -1.31 0.80 9.42
N VAL A 70 -1.46 -0.25 10.23
CA VAL A 70 -2.27 -1.44 9.89
C VAL A 70 -3.72 -1.06 9.55
N ILE A 71 -4.25 0.00 10.17
CA ILE A 71 -5.61 0.50 9.88
C ILE A 71 -5.70 1.01 8.45
N ASN A 72 -4.74 1.83 7.98
CA ASN A 72 -4.75 2.37 6.63
C ASN A 72 -4.50 1.30 5.57
N VAL A 73 -3.56 0.37 5.82
CA VAL A 73 -3.31 -0.77 4.90
C VAL A 73 -4.53 -1.69 4.84
N GLY A 74 -5.18 -1.96 5.99
CA GLY A 74 -6.42 -2.73 6.04
C GLY A 74 -7.57 -2.05 5.30
N ALA A 75 -7.72 -0.73 5.45
CA ALA A 75 -8.71 0.05 4.71
C ALA A 75 -8.44 0.03 3.19
N TYR A 76 -7.18 0.07 2.77
CA TYR A 76 -6.80 -0.10 1.36
C TYR A 76 -7.24 -1.46 0.81
N TRP A 77 -6.99 -2.54 1.56
CA TRP A 77 -7.42 -3.89 1.17
C TRP A 77 -8.94 -4.00 1.05
N LEU A 78 -9.69 -3.37 1.97
CA LEU A 78 -11.14 -3.28 1.86
C LEU A 78 -11.60 -2.48 0.64
N GLY A 79 -10.89 -1.42 0.26
CA GLY A 79 -11.15 -0.67 -0.98
C GLY A 79 -10.97 -1.51 -2.24
N GLN A 80 -9.92 -2.32 -2.31
CA GLN A 80 -9.73 -3.29 -3.40
C GLN A 80 -10.90 -4.27 -3.48
N ARG A 81 -11.34 -4.79 -2.32
CA ARG A 81 -12.52 -5.68 -2.27
C ARG A 81 -13.78 -4.97 -2.76
N ALA A 82 -13.99 -3.72 -2.36
CA ALA A 82 -15.13 -2.92 -2.80
C ALA A 82 -15.13 -2.73 -4.33
N PHE A 83 -13.97 -2.47 -4.94
CA PHE A 83 -13.83 -2.41 -6.40
C PHE A 83 -14.16 -3.75 -7.07
N SER A 84 -13.66 -4.87 -6.53
CA SER A 84 -13.95 -6.21 -7.07
C SER A 84 -15.44 -6.58 -7.06
N GLN A 85 -16.22 -5.91 -6.20
CA GLN A 85 -17.66 -6.09 -6.02
C GLN A 85 -18.46 -4.92 -6.62
N ALA A 86 -17.81 -4.01 -7.36
CA ALA A 86 -18.44 -2.81 -7.90
C ALA A 86 -19.59 -3.16 -8.85
N MET A 87 -20.65 -2.35 -8.78
CA MET A 87 -21.76 -2.46 -9.71
C MET A 87 -21.33 -1.96 -11.08
N VAL A 88 -21.63 -2.73 -12.13
CA VAL A 88 -21.30 -2.35 -13.51
C VAL A 88 -22.56 -1.84 -14.21
N ALA A 89 -22.52 -0.58 -14.62
CA ALA A 89 -23.49 -0.03 -15.56
C ALA A 89 -22.93 -0.13 -16.98
N THR A 90 -23.79 -0.39 -17.96
CA THR A 90 -23.42 -0.44 -19.39
C THR A 90 -24.32 0.49 -20.18
N GLU A 91 -23.72 1.37 -20.96
CA GLU A 91 -24.41 2.31 -21.85
C GLU A 91 -23.73 2.28 -23.23
N GLY A 92 -24.40 1.68 -24.22
CA GLY A 92 -23.75 1.32 -25.48
C GLY A 92 -22.56 0.40 -25.22
N ASP A 93 -21.39 0.80 -25.72
CA ASP A 93 -20.13 0.05 -25.53
C ASP A 93 -19.33 0.51 -24.30
N LYS A 94 -19.83 1.50 -23.54
CA LYS A 94 -19.18 1.98 -22.32
C LYS A 94 -19.56 1.14 -21.12
N LYS A 95 -18.61 0.89 -20.22
CA LYS A 95 -18.83 0.22 -18.94
C LYS A 95 -18.36 1.11 -17.81
N THR A 96 -19.20 1.32 -16.80
CA THR A 96 -18.85 2.11 -15.62
C THR A 96 -18.97 1.26 -14.36
N TRP A 97 -17.88 1.19 -13.60
CA TRP A 97 -17.85 0.55 -12.28
C TRP A 97 -17.98 1.62 -11.22
N THR A 98 -18.87 1.42 -10.25
CA THR A 98 -19.05 2.32 -9.11
C THR A 98 -18.92 1.55 -7.80
N TRP A 99 -18.16 2.12 -6.85
CA TRP A 99 -17.91 1.53 -5.53
C TRP A 99 -18.06 2.56 -4.41
N LYS A 100 -18.14 2.07 -3.18
CA LYS A 100 -18.09 2.88 -1.95
C LYS A 100 -16.95 2.40 -1.09
N LEU A 101 -16.11 3.33 -0.66
CA LEU A 101 -14.99 3.05 0.23
C LEU A 101 -15.45 2.92 1.69
N PRO A 102 -14.73 2.15 2.52
CA PRO A 102 -14.98 2.12 3.95
C PRO A 102 -14.73 3.49 4.60
N ASN A 103 -15.33 3.71 5.77
CA ASN A 103 -15.00 4.87 6.60
C ASN A 103 -13.50 4.90 6.90
N HIS A 104 -12.90 6.09 6.94
CA HIS A 104 -11.47 6.31 7.18
C HIS A 104 -10.52 5.72 6.12
N PHE A 105 -10.99 5.48 4.88
CA PHE A 105 -10.09 5.11 3.80
C PHE A 105 -9.01 6.19 3.58
N PRO A 106 -7.72 5.82 3.50
CA PRO A 106 -6.65 6.79 3.30
C PRO A 106 -6.76 7.44 1.92
N PRO A 107 -6.68 8.78 1.81
CA PRO A 107 -6.80 9.47 0.53
C PRO A 107 -5.61 9.17 -0.41
N GLY A 108 -5.79 9.41 -1.71
CA GLY A 108 -4.70 9.31 -2.69
C GLY A 108 -4.13 7.91 -2.87
N LYS A 109 -4.97 6.87 -2.69
CA LYS A 109 -4.59 5.48 -3.00
C LYS A 109 -5.15 5.04 -4.32
N TYR A 110 -4.32 4.34 -5.08
CA TYR A 110 -4.59 3.87 -6.42
C TYR A 110 -4.69 2.35 -6.45
N LEU A 111 -5.45 1.84 -7.42
CA LEU A 111 -5.47 0.43 -7.80
C LEU A 111 -4.91 0.30 -9.22
N ARG A 112 -3.98 -0.62 -9.40
CA ARG A 112 -3.45 -0.98 -10.71
C ARG A 112 -4.40 -1.95 -11.39
N VAL A 113 -4.86 -1.62 -12.58
CA VAL A 113 -5.82 -2.43 -13.34
C VAL A 113 -5.37 -2.59 -14.79
N THR A 114 -5.70 -3.72 -15.38
CA THR A 114 -5.51 -4.00 -16.81
C THR A 114 -6.86 -4.17 -17.48
N VAL A 115 -6.94 -3.81 -18.75
CA VAL A 115 -8.12 -4.01 -19.61
C VAL A 115 -7.66 -4.59 -20.94
N ASP A 116 -8.54 -5.32 -21.62
CA ASP A 116 -8.22 -5.99 -22.90
C ASP A 116 -8.13 -5.01 -24.08
N GLY A 117 -8.53 -3.75 -23.87
CA GLY A 117 -8.51 -2.66 -24.85
C GLY A 117 -9.31 -1.46 -24.36
N GLY A 118 -9.24 -0.34 -25.07
CA GLY A 118 -9.95 0.90 -24.76
C GLY A 118 -9.21 1.85 -23.82
N THR A 119 -9.91 2.84 -23.28
CA THR A 119 -9.38 3.86 -22.35
C THR A 119 -10.20 3.92 -21.07
N LEU A 120 -9.51 4.10 -19.94
CA LEU A 120 -10.16 4.35 -18.65
C LEU A 120 -10.27 5.85 -18.37
N GLU A 121 -11.40 6.25 -17.82
CA GLU A 121 -11.69 7.63 -17.43
C GLU A 121 -12.21 7.69 -15.98
N GLN A 122 -11.79 8.70 -15.24
CA GLN A 122 -12.33 9.07 -13.93
C GLN A 122 -12.63 10.57 -13.89
N ASP A 123 -13.80 10.95 -13.37
CA ASP A 123 -14.29 12.33 -13.35
C ASP A 123 -14.22 13.04 -14.73
N GLY A 124 -14.43 12.28 -15.81
CA GLY A 124 -14.38 12.78 -17.18
C GLY A 124 -12.96 13.05 -17.71
N LEU A 125 -11.91 12.62 -17.00
CA LEU A 125 -10.52 12.71 -17.43
C LEU A 125 -9.99 11.33 -17.79
N VAL A 126 -9.37 11.23 -18.96
CA VAL A 126 -8.67 10.01 -19.40
C VAL A 126 -7.48 9.76 -18.49
N ILE A 127 -7.40 8.55 -17.97
CA ILE A 127 -6.26 8.05 -17.21
C ILE A 127 -5.18 7.64 -18.22
N PRO A 128 -3.95 8.16 -18.11
CA PRO A 128 -2.86 7.74 -18.98
C PRO A 128 -2.49 6.27 -18.70
N TRP A 129 -2.17 5.54 -19.77
CA TRP A 129 -1.61 4.20 -19.64
C TRP A 129 -0.20 4.27 -19.06
N ASP A 130 0.07 3.50 -18.00
CA ASP A 130 1.41 3.38 -17.43
C ASP A 130 2.26 2.48 -18.35
N PRO A 131 3.49 2.90 -18.74
CA PRO A 131 4.41 2.09 -19.55
C PRO A 131 4.73 0.71 -18.96
N ASN A 132 4.51 0.50 -17.66
CA ASN A 132 4.66 -0.78 -16.98
C ASN A 132 3.47 -1.73 -17.19
N GLY A 133 2.45 -1.33 -17.97
CA GLY A 133 1.40 -2.22 -18.47
C GLY A 133 0.10 -2.21 -17.67
N TYR A 134 -0.26 -1.09 -17.05
CA TYR A 134 -1.51 -0.96 -16.28
C TYR A 134 -2.04 0.49 -16.32
N TYR A 135 -3.29 0.69 -15.89
CA TYR A 135 -3.80 1.99 -15.46
C TYR A 135 -3.73 2.09 -13.94
N GLU A 136 -3.49 3.29 -13.42
CA GLU A 136 -3.67 3.59 -11.99
C GLU A 136 -5.00 4.32 -11.78
N ILE A 137 -6.02 3.60 -11.31
CA ILE A 137 -7.32 4.19 -10.97
C ILE A 137 -7.28 4.68 -9.52
N ALA A 138 -7.69 5.92 -9.29
CA ALA A 138 -7.78 6.49 -7.96
C ALA A 138 -9.03 5.91 -7.26
N LEU A 139 -8.84 5.25 -6.11
CA LEU A 139 -9.93 4.60 -5.38
C LEU A 139 -10.90 5.62 -4.75
N ASP A 140 -10.43 6.83 -4.44
CA ASP A 140 -11.22 7.90 -3.84
C ASP A 140 -12.24 8.54 -4.80
N LYS A 141 -12.10 8.32 -6.11
CA LYS A 141 -13.07 8.78 -7.11
C LYS A 141 -14.38 8.00 -7.10
N GLY A 142 -14.38 6.78 -6.57
CA GLY A 142 -15.60 5.98 -6.42
C GLY A 142 -16.24 5.47 -7.72
N SER A 143 -15.72 5.87 -8.89
CA SER A 143 -16.10 5.24 -10.17
C SER A 143 -14.94 5.24 -11.16
N VAL A 144 -15.02 4.38 -12.17
CA VAL A 144 -14.19 4.41 -13.39
C VAL A 144 -15.03 3.97 -14.58
N THR A 145 -14.82 4.59 -15.72
CA THR A 145 -15.49 4.23 -16.98
C THR A 145 -14.48 3.72 -18.00
N LEU A 146 -14.78 2.59 -18.62
CA LEU A 146 -14.09 2.07 -19.80
C LEU A 146 -14.87 2.47 -21.05
N SER A 147 -14.16 3.10 -21.99
CA SER A 147 -14.64 3.35 -23.35
C SER A 147 -13.80 2.54 -24.36
N PRO A 148 -14.37 2.03 -25.47
CA PRO A 148 -13.61 1.37 -26.53
C PRO A 148 -12.54 2.25 -27.18
#